data_AF-A0A814TXZ4-F1
#
_entry.id   AF-A0A814TXZ4-F1
#
_cell.length_a   1.000
_cell.length_b   1.000
_cell.length_c   1.000
_cell.angle_alpha   90.00
_cell.angle_beta   90.00
_cell.angle_gamma   90.00
#
_symmetry.space_group_name_H-M   'P 1'
#
loop_
_entity.id
_entity.type
_entity.pdbx_description
1 polymer ?
#
loop_
_entity_poly.entity_id
_entity_poly.type
_entity_poly.pdbx_seq_one_letter_code
_entity_poly.pdbx_strand_id
1 'polypeptide(L)'
;MHLATTNLAVVNKLIAHTHANHHVIDHHGFHTDPSHPVGSLHFLGATDNKIEELYKDMHDEVNFYQDSPHEITRTNWRQSIGDKRFCKAYQEFFDQELAAAGNDWHQKFMEFLLDNESGPLINCMVSGVL
;
A
#
# COMPACT_ATOMS: atom_id res chain seq x y z
N MET A 1 -14.67 32.96 -3.46
CA MET A 1 -14.21 31.58 -3.70
C MET A 1 -13.94 30.96 -2.33
N HIS A 2 -14.90 30.20 -1.81
CA HIS A 2 -14.82 29.60 -0.47
C HIS A 2 -14.08 28.27 -0.67
N LEU A 3 -12.81 28.20 -0.25
CA LEU A 3 -12.09 26.93 -0.21
C LEU A 3 -12.81 26.07 0.81
N ALA A 4 -13.54 25.06 0.35
CA ALA A 4 -14.09 24.05 1.23
C ALA A 4 -12.91 23.46 2.00
N THR A 5 -12.92 23.64 3.32
CA THR A 5 -11.96 23.02 4.23
C THR A 5 -12.26 21.53 4.29
N THR A 6 -11.86 20.82 3.25
CA THR A 6 -11.89 19.37 3.19
C THR A 6 -10.96 18.85 4.27
N ASN A 7 -11.42 17.93 5.11
CA ASN A 7 -10.63 17.49 6.24
C ASN A 7 -9.61 16.44 5.78
N LEU A 8 -8.30 16.70 5.95
CA LEU A 8 -7.23 15.72 5.71
C LEU A 8 -7.47 14.39 6.44
N ALA A 9 -8.23 14.41 7.55
CA ALA A 9 -8.66 13.21 8.27
C ALA A 9 -9.48 12.25 7.40
N VAL A 10 -10.32 12.76 6.48
CA VAL A 10 -11.12 11.89 5.58
C VAL A 10 -10.19 11.19 4.60
N VAL A 11 -9.27 11.91 3.96
CA VAL A 11 -8.26 11.33 3.06
C VAL A 11 -7.44 10.24 3.77
N ASN A 12 -6.91 10.55 4.95
CA ASN A 12 -6.12 9.60 5.73
C ASN A 12 -6.92 8.36 6.13
N LYS A 13 -8.18 8.54 6.55
CA LYS A 13 -9.09 7.44 6.90
C LYS A 13 -9.32 6.50 5.71
N LEU A 14 -9.56 7.06 4.52
CA LEU A 14 -9.84 6.27 3.31
C LEU A 14 -8.60 5.52 2.82
N ILE A 15 -7.43 6.17 2.83
CA ILE A 15 -6.16 5.50 2.49
C ILE A 15 -5.86 4.38 3.50
N ALA A 16 -6.05 4.63 4.80
CA ALA A 16 -5.86 3.61 5.83
C ALA A 16 -6.84 2.44 5.68
N HIS A 17 -8.10 2.71 5.31
CA HIS A 17 -9.06 1.67 5.01
C HIS A 17 -8.64 0.82 3.80
N THR A 18 -8.11 1.43 2.75
CA THR A 18 -7.57 0.69 1.60
C THR A 18 -6.39 -0.18 2.00
N HIS A 19 -5.40 0.41 2.66
CA HIS A 19 -4.20 -0.30 3.13
C HIS A 19 -4.56 -1.51 3.98
N ALA A 20 -5.54 -1.40 4.88
CA ALA A 20 -5.92 -2.49 5.78
C ALA A 20 -6.71 -3.63 5.10
N ASN A 21 -7.35 -3.38 3.95
CA ASN A 21 -8.39 -4.29 3.46
C ASN A 21 -8.18 -4.76 2.00
N HIS A 22 -7.47 -4.01 1.16
CA HIS A 22 -7.44 -4.29 -0.28
C HIS A 22 -6.06 -4.73 -0.75
N HIS A 23 -6.04 -5.71 -1.66
CA HIS A 23 -4.85 -6.08 -2.41
C HIS A 23 -4.25 -4.86 -3.11
N VAL A 24 -2.92 -4.70 -2.97
CA VAL A 24 -2.13 -3.65 -3.63
C VAL A 24 -2.24 -3.71 -5.16
N ILE A 25 -2.53 -4.88 -5.74
CA ILE A 25 -2.70 -5.09 -7.17
C ILE A 25 -4.06 -5.73 -7.42
N ASP A 26 -4.85 -5.16 -8.33
CA ASP A 26 -6.15 -5.66 -8.72
C ASP A 26 -6.06 -6.92 -9.63
N HIS A 27 -7.22 -7.46 -10.00
CA HIS A 27 -7.33 -8.61 -10.89
C HIS A 27 -6.87 -8.34 -12.33
N HIS A 28 -6.74 -7.08 -12.74
CA HIS A 28 -6.20 -6.67 -14.05
C HIS A 28 -4.69 -6.40 -14.02
N GLY A 29 -4.06 -6.39 -12.85
CA GLY A 29 -2.64 -6.09 -12.69
C GLY A 29 -2.31 -4.61 -12.45
N PHE A 30 -3.31 -3.75 -12.22
CA PHE A 30 -3.13 -2.35 -11.86
C PHE A 30 -3.03 -2.17 -10.34
N HIS A 31 -2.44 -1.05 -9.92
CA HIS A 31 -2.34 -0.72 -8.50
C HIS A 31 -3.70 -0.29 -7.94
N THR A 32 -4.12 -0.92 -6.83
CA THR A 32 -5.29 -0.49 -6.06
C THR A 32 -4.87 0.64 -5.12
N ASP A 33 -4.79 1.86 -5.65
CA ASP A 33 -4.41 3.03 -4.86
C ASP A 33 -5.36 4.22 -5.04
N PRO A 34 -6.17 4.56 -4.01
CA PRO A 34 -7.02 5.74 -4.03
C PRO A 34 -6.25 7.03 -3.76
N SER A 35 -4.98 6.98 -3.32
CA SER A 35 -4.23 8.14 -2.84
C SER A 35 -4.18 9.27 -3.85
N HIS A 36 -3.90 8.96 -5.11
CA HIS A 36 -3.84 9.93 -6.19
C HIS A 36 -5.18 10.64 -6.40
N PRO A 37 -6.29 9.93 -6.68
CA PRO A 37 -7.54 10.62 -7.00
C PRO A 37 -8.23 11.25 -5.78
N VAL A 38 -8.20 10.62 -4.59
CA VAL A 38 -8.78 11.24 -3.37
C VAL A 38 -7.96 12.44 -2.90
N GLY A 39 -6.63 12.35 -3.00
CA GLY A 39 -5.71 13.46 -2.70
C GLY A 39 -5.87 14.60 -3.70
N SER A 40 -6.03 14.30 -4.99
CA SER A 40 -6.26 15.32 -6.02
C SER A 40 -7.57 16.08 -5.80
N LEU A 41 -8.67 15.38 -5.49
CA LEU A 41 -9.95 16.02 -5.14
C LEU A 41 -9.82 16.90 -3.91
N HIS A 42 -9.11 16.42 -2.87
CA HIS A 42 -8.82 17.22 -1.68
C HIS A 42 -8.08 18.52 -2.03
N PHE A 43 -7.00 18.44 -2.81
CA PHE A 43 -6.24 19.63 -3.23
C PHE A 43 -7.06 20.60 -4.10
N LEU A 44 -8.04 20.09 -4.86
CA LEU A 44 -8.95 20.91 -5.67
C LEU A 44 -10.13 21.49 -4.86
N GLY A 45 -10.23 21.21 -3.55
CA GLY A 45 -11.27 21.73 -2.68
C GLY A 45 -12.62 21.01 -2.80
N ALA A 46 -12.62 19.73 -3.18
CA ALA A 46 -13.82 18.90 -3.16
C ALA A 46 -14.33 18.72 -1.71
N THR A 47 -15.65 18.57 -1.53
CA THR A 47 -16.20 18.29 -0.19
C THR A 47 -15.90 16.87 0.25
N ASP A 48 -15.89 16.62 1.57
CA ASP A 48 -15.69 15.29 2.15
C ASP A 48 -16.65 14.25 1.51
N ASN A 49 -17.94 14.60 1.35
CA ASN A 49 -18.92 13.73 0.70
C ASN A 49 -18.54 13.35 -0.74
N LYS A 50 -17.98 14.29 -1.52
CA LYS A 50 -17.58 14.01 -2.92
C LYS A 50 -16.35 13.11 -2.96
N ILE A 51 -15.45 13.23 -1.98
CA ILE A 51 -14.30 12.33 -1.84
C ILE A 51 -14.77 10.92 -1.47
N GLU A 52 -15.68 10.79 -0.49
CA GLU A 52 -16.22 9.49 -0.08
C GLU A 52 -17.04 8.80 -1.19
N GLU A 53 -17.80 9.58 -1.97
CA GLU A 53 -18.52 9.08 -3.15
C GLU A 53 -17.57 8.49 -4.19
N LEU A 54 -16.52 9.24 -4.57
CA LEU A 54 -15.49 8.75 -5.49
C LEU A 54 -14.83 7.49 -4.94
N TYR A 55 -14.44 7.49 -3.66
CA TYR A 55 -13.78 6.35 -3.03
C TYR A 55 -14.62 5.08 -3.14
N LYS A 56 -15.92 5.21 -2.90
CA LYS A 56 -16.87 4.10 -3.03
C LYS A 56 -16.97 3.61 -4.48
N ASP A 57 -16.99 4.51 -5.45
CA ASP A 57 -17.07 4.15 -6.87
C ASP A 57 -15.79 3.46 -7.38
N MET A 58 -14.64 3.77 -6.78
CA MET A 58 -13.35 3.17 -7.13
C MET A 58 -13.12 1.78 -6.54
N HIS A 59 -13.75 1.45 -5.41
CA HIS A 59 -13.48 0.23 -4.67
C HIS A 59 -14.54 -0.85 -4.94
N ASP A 60 -14.15 -1.84 -5.74
CA ASP A 60 -14.89 -3.08 -5.95
C ASP A 60 -14.59 -4.11 -4.83
N GLU A 61 -15.59 -4.89 -4.43
CA GLU A 61 -15.47 -5.95 -3.43
C GLU A 61 -14.57 -7.13 -3.90
N VAL A 62 -14.18 -7.17 -5.17
CA VAL A 62 -13.34 -8.24 -5.72
C VAL A 62 -11.86 -8.13 -5.30
N ASN A 63 -11.42 -6.97 -4.78
CA ASN A 63 -10.02 -6.71 -4.48
C ASN A 63 -9.65 -6.80 -2.98
N PHE A 64 -10.51 -7.36 -2.12
CA PHE A 64 -10.17 -7.56 -0.70
C PHE A 64 -9.07 -8.60 -0.50
N TYR A 65 -8.17 -8.34 0.46
CA TYR A 65 -7.13 -9.29 0.84
C TYR A 65 -7.70 -10.67 1.12
N GLN A 66 -7.07 -11.67 0.50
CA GLN A 66 -7.23 -13.06 0.88
C GLN A 66 -6.22 -13.43 1.97
N ASP A 67 -6.58 -14.42 2.79
CA ASP A 67 -5.65 -14.95 3.78
C ASP A 67 -4.43 -15.58 3.08
N SER A 68 -3.25 -15.21 3.56
CA SER A 68 -2.00 -15.72 3.01
C SER A 68 -1.76 -17.17 3.45
N PRO A 69 -1.11 -18.02 2.61
CA PRO A 69 -0.87 -19.42 2.93
C PRO A 69 -0.10 -19.64 4.24
N HIS A 70 0.78 -18.70 4.59
CA HIS A 70 1.47 -18.63 5.88
C HIS A 70 1.98 -17.20 6.12
N GLU A 71 2.44 -16.95 7.34
CA GLU A 71 3.05 -15.68 7.75
C GLU A 71 4.40 -15.42 7.06
N ILE A 72 4.69 -14.15 6.82
CA ILE A 72 5.99 -13.66 6.37
C ILE A 72 6.80 -13.18 7.58
N THR A 73 8.06 -13.59 7.62
CA THR A 73 9.01 -13.34 8.71
C THR A 73 10.38 -13.01 8.13
N ARG A 74 11.29 -12.50 8.97
CA ARG A 74 12.67 -12.20 8.55
C ARG A 74 13.43 -13.39 7.94
N THR A 75 13.08 -14.63 8.28
CA THR A 75 13.78 -15.82 7.77
C THR A 75 13.22 -16.34 6.45
N ASN A 76 11.97 -15.98 6.09
CA ASN A 76 11.29 -16.51 4.89
C ASN A 76 10.80 -15.44 3.91
N TRP A 77 10.90 -14.14 4.21
CA TRP A 77 10.29 -13.08 3.40
C TRP A 77 10.76 -13.02 1.95
N ARG A 78 11.92 -13.58 1.60
CA ARG A 78 12.37 -13.66 0.20
C ARG A 78 11.72 -14.78 -0.61
N GLN A 79 11.16 -15.80 0.05
CA GLN A 79 10.70 -17.02 -0.59
C GLN A 79 9.38 -16.80 -1.36
N SER A 80 8.63 -15.76 -1.02
CA SER A 80 7.29 -15.49 -1.56
C SER A 80 7.21 -14.18 -2.37
N ILE A 81 8.35 -13.58 -2.74
CA ILE A 81 8.36 -12.29 -3.46
C ILE A 81 7.66 -12.47 -4.81
N GLY A 82 6.72 -11.56 -5.10
CA GLY A 82 5.94 -11.59 -6.35
C GLY A 82 4.73 -12.51 -6.35
N ASP A 83 4.55 -13.34 -5.31
CA ASP A 83 3.35 -14.16 -5.16
C ASP A 83 2.21 -13.35 -4.53
N LYS A 84 1.19 -13.04 -5.33
CA LYS A 84 0.03 -12.23 -4.93
C LYS A 84 -0.74 -12.82 -3.74
N ARG A 85 -0.63 -14.12 -3.46
CA ARG A 85 -1.28 -14.76 -2.31
C ARG A 85 -0.71 -14.26 -0.98
N PHE A 86 0.51 -13.71 -0.98
CA PHE A 86 1.19 -13.23 0.21
C PHE A 86 1.04 -11.72 0.43
N CYS A 87 0.26 -10.99 -0.39
CA CYS A 87 0.14 -9.53 -0.25
C CYS A 87 -0.26 -9.10 1.18
N LYS A 88 -1.25 -9.77 1.79
CA LYS A 88 -1.68 -9.48 3.17
C LYS A 88 -0.55 -9.73 4.19
N ALA A 89 0.08 -10.90 4.13
CA ALA A 89 1.18 -11.22 5.04
C ALA A 89 2.41 -10.29 4.87
N TYR A 90 2.70 -9.83 3.65
CA TYR A 90 3.74 -8.82 3.43
C TYR A 90 3.37 -7.47 4.03
N GLN A 91 2.11 -7.03 3.87
CA GLN A 91 1.64 -5.79 4.49
C GLN A 91 1.80 -5.86 6.02
N GLU A 92 1.29 -6.93 6.65
CA GLU A 92 1.40 -7.14 8.09
C GLU A 92 2.86 -7.19 8.55
N PHE A 93 3.72 -7.90 7.81
CA PHE A 93 5.15 -7.97 8.10
C PHE A 93 5.83 -6.59 8.04
N PHE A 94 5.61 -5.82 6.97
CA PHE A 94 6.25 -4.52 6.83
C PHE A 94 5.66 -3.47 7.79
N ASP A 95 4.38 -3.56 8.13
CA ASP A 95 3.76 -2.72 9.16
C ASP A 95 4.44 -2.95 10.53
N GLN A 96 4.72 -4.21 10.88
CA GLN A 96 5.45 -4.56 12.11
C GLN A 96 6.91 -4.09 12.08
N GLU A 97 7.59 -4.28 10.94
CA GLU A 97 8.98 -3.86 10.75
C GLU A 97 9.14 -2.33 10.83
N LEU A 98 8.20 -1.57 10.27
CA LEU A 98 8.17 -0.11 10.38
C LEU A 98 7.90 0.34 11.81
N ALA A 99 6.92 -0.27 12.48
CA ALA A 99 6.61 0.04 13.88
C ALA A 99 7.83 -0.20 14.79
N ALA A 100 8.56 -1.31 14.58
CA ALA A 100 9.78 -1.63 15.33
C ALA A 100 10.92 -0.62 15.10
N ALA A 101 10.94 0.08 13.97
CA ALA A 101 11.90 1.14 13.65
C ALA A 101 11.40 2.55 14.02
N GLY A 102 10.32 2.67 14.79
CA GLY A 102 9.77 3.99 15.14
C GLY A 102 9.24 4.75 13.92
N ASN A 103 8.77 4.02 12.90
CA ASN A 103 8.27 4.54 11.62
C ASN A 103 9.33 5.22 10.73
N ASP A 104 10.63 4.91 10.91
CA ASP A 104 11.65 5.29 9.93
C ASP A 104 11.59 4.38 8.69
N TRP A 105 10.70 4.74 7.76
CA TRP A 105 10.52 4.01 6.52
C TRP A 105 11.74 4.02 5.62
N HIS A 106 12.54 5.09 5.66
CA HIS A 106 13.72 5.21 4.81
C HIS A 106 14.80 4.23 5.27
N GLN A 107 15.04 4.14 6.59
CA GLN A 107 15.94 3.15 7.17
C GLN A 107 15.50 1.73 6.78
N LYS A 108 14.22 1.39 6.96
CA LYS A 108 13.70 0.04 6.66
C LYS A 108 13.76 -0.29 5.17
N PHE A 109 13.41 0.66 4.32
CA PHE A 109 13.52 0.51 2.88
C PHE A 109 14.95 0.19 2.48
N MET A 110 15.93 0.95 2.97
CA MET A 110 17.35 0.70 2.68
C MET A 110 17.84 -0.63 3.27
N GLU A 111 17.39 -0.99 4.47
CA GLU A 111 17.69 -2.29 5.09
C GLU A 111 17.27 -3.45 4.18
N PHE A 112 16.00 -3.51 3.78
CA PHE A 112 15.48 -4.60 2.95
C PHE A 112 15.98 -4.55 1.50
N LEU A 113 16.17 -3.37 0.93
CA LEU A 113 16.65 -3.20 -0.45
C LEU A 113 18.11 -3.63 -0.60
N LEU A 114 18.95 -3.29 0.37
CA LEU A 114 20.39 -3.58 0.36
C LEU A 114 20.77 -4.81 1.18
N ASP A 115 19.81 -5.57 1.70
CA ASP A 115 20.12 -6.71 2.55
C ASP A 115 21.01 -7.71 1.78
N ASN A 116 22.26 -7.77 2.23
CA ASN A 116 23.38 -8.43 1.58
C ASN A 116 23.43 -9.93 1.89
N GLU A 117 22.62 -10.44 2.83
CA GLU A 117 22.66 -11.86 3.23
C GLU A 117 22.28 -12.80 2.08
N SER A 118 21.37 -12.36 1.20
CA SER A 118 20.91 -13.13 0.03
C SER A 118 21.14 -12.41 -1.30
N GLY A 119 21.92 -11.32 -1.29
CA GLY A 119 22.11 -10.41 -2.43
C GLY A 119 21.08 -9.27 -2.47
N PRO A 120 21.46 -8.07 -2.94
CA PRO A 120 20.62 -6.89 -2.84
C PRO A 120 19.47 -6.92 -3.86
N LEU A 121 18.26 -6.55 -3.41
CA LEU A 121 17.08 -6.43 -4.25
C LEU A 121 17.17 -5.26 -5.25
N ILE A 122 18.10 -4.33 -5.05
CA ILE A 122 18.36 -3.23 -5.99
C ILE A 122 18.63 -3.72 -7.41
N ASN A 123 19.20 -4.92 -7.56
CA ASN A 123 19.44 -5.55 -8.85
C ASN A 123 18.14 -5.89 -9.61
N CYS A 124 17.03 -6.05 -8.89
CA CYS A 124 15.70 -6.31 -9.45
C CYS A 124 14.89 -5.03 -9.70
N MET A 125 15.30 -3.87 -9.16
CA MET A 125 14.56 -2.60 -9.38
C MET A 125 14.74 -2.02 -10.79
N VAL A 126 15.77 -2.44 -11.52
CA VAL A 126 16.04 -1.95 -12.89
C VAL A 126 15.28 -2.77 -13.94
N SER A 127 14.65 -3.90 -13.58
CA SER A 127 13.94 -4.76 -14.54
C SER A 127 12.46 -4.38 -14.74
N GLY A 128 12.16 -3.09 -14.87
CA GLY A 128 10.83 -2.59 -15.26
C GLY A 128 10.42 -2.90 -16.71
N VAL A 129 11.02 -3.91 -17.34
CA VAL A 129 10.63 -4.43 -18.66
C VAL A 129 10.81 -5.95 -18.64
N LEU A 130 9.73 -6.67 -18.31
CA LEU A 130 9.41 -8.00 -18.85
C LEU A 130 7.90 -8.06 -19.07
#